data_AF-A0A3B0VLW7-F1
#
_entry.id   AF-A0A3B0VLW7-F1
#
_cell.length_a   1.000
_cell.length_b   1.000
_cell.length_c   1.000
_cell.angle_alpha   90.00
_cell.angle_beta   90.00
_cell.angle_gamma   90.00
#
_symmetry.space_group_name_H-M   'P 1'
#
loop_
_entity.id
_entity.type
_entity.pdbx_description
1 polymer ?
#
loop_
_entity_poly.entity_id
_entity_poly.type
_entity_poly.pdbx_seq_one_letter_code
_entity_poly.pdbx_strand_id
1 'polypeptide(L)'
;MPKQSIQLLAVMIFFSHSISAFVVYEDTKIWNQKAITLYFLDGTAQQKSEVKRFAKLWQRYTGIKFNYTNTKPGIFNFEKYYKITFMGDSNVSTRGAVNGTIRFGNLADNIIFRKTTILHEFGHMLGLGHEHQRVDRPVSLDSKELITACIANQQQPRQWCKKNLNNKNNSEVFIESEYDSKSIMHYGLNHITGKNTQLLGTLPETRSNSLSYTDKYYIAMLYNQNISDRTLEKMHKQDVWKQQKFETQANKLREQTISNLTTASCKTLKYNSESKDGKFCAEGFMIIAKDDVSFPDAELKTCYTSYTNIKQKMNEHEYCQLNRVQLIKKRKMWSNQFAQHGNCKRLETKQKNRQEYFCAEGFSFVTLQNDMVGKTTQCFSSQESTYHAMLEHPVCNMDRYAFRLYKHQTKRSDTKQMKTRFCQVVTKKYKQINCPVGYKYTVIKLIDKNRPINSKCFSSKYQAINAMNKTQECTLNNLL
;
A
#
# COMPACT_ATOMS: atom_id res chain seq x y z
N MET A 1 32.58 62.11 -49.28
CA MET A 1 31.71 61.63 -48.19
C MET A 1 32.25 60.30 -47.68
N PRO A 2 32.87 60.23 -46.49
CA PRO A 2 33.27 58.98 -45.85
C PRO A 2 32.13 58.38 -45.02
N LYS A 3 32.19 57.06 -44.74
CA LYS A 3 31.23 56.35 -43.88
C LYS A 3 31.44 56.72 -42.41
N GLN A 4 30.38 57.03 -41.68
CA GLN A 4 30.43 57.14 -40.22
C GLN A 4 30.45 55.74 -39.58
N SER A 5 31.42 55.49 -38.70
CA SER A 5 31.49 54.28 -37.88
C SER A 5 30.78 54.51 -36.55
N ILE A 6 29.55 54.01 -36.40
CA ILE A 6 28.89 53.95 -35.10
C ILE A 6 29.37 52.67 -34.39
N GLN A 7 30.20 52.83 -33.35
CA GLN A 7 30.49 51.74 -32.42
C GLN A 7 29.21 51.44 -31.62
N LEU A 8 28.71 50.21 -31.71
CA LEU A 8 27.64 49.76 -30.83
C LEU A 8 28.23 49.62 -29.42
N LEU A 9 27.82 50.52 -28.51
CA LEU A 9 28.18 50.42 -27.11
C LEU A 9 27.47 49.20 -26.52
N ALA A 10 28.21 48.11 -26.29
CA ALA A 10 27.66 46.88 -25.74
C ALA A 10 27.32 47.08 -24.25
N VAL A 11 26.09 47.52 -23.99
CA VAL A 11 25.53 47.60 -22.64
C VAL A 11 25.42 46.18 -22.09
N MET A 12 26.44 45.73 -21.35
CA MET A 12 26.31 44.53 -20.52
C MET A 12 25.33 44.84 -19.40
N ILE A 13 24.07 44.48 -19.63
CA ILE A 13 23.05 44.40 -18.59
C ILE A 13 23.47 43.28 -17.65
N PHE A 14 24.25 43.63 -16.63
CA PHE A 14 24.41 42.82 -15.44
C PHE A 14 23.04 42.69 -14.79
N PHE A 15 22.33 41.61 -15.10
CA PHE A 15 21.22 41.16 -14.28
C PHE A 15 21.76 40.86 -12.89
N SER A 16 21.63 41.83 -11.98
CA SER A 16 21.78 41.61 -10.55
C SER A 16 20.76 40.55 -10.16
N HIS A 17 21.24 39.33 -9.91
CA HIS A 17 20.41 38.22 -9.47
C HIS A 17 20.04 38.46 -8.01
N SER A 18 19.05 39.34 -7.81
CA SER A 18 18.58 39.77 -6.49
C SER A 18 17.84 38.62 -5.80
N ILE A 19 18.61 37.89 -4.99
CA ILE A 19 18.25 37.42 -3.63
C ILE A 19 16.89 36.70 -3.53
N SER A 20 16.95 35.39 -3.35
CA SER A 20 15.83 34.45 -3.25
C SER A 20 15.06 34.55 -1.89
N ALA A 21 13.73 34.29 -1.78
CA ALA A 21 12.69 34.51 -0.68
C ALA A 21 12.36 33.68 0.67
N PHE A 22 13.25 33.04 1.47
CA PHE A 22 13.08 32.11 2.66
C PHE A 22 12.12 32.49 3.84
N VAL A 23 12.26 31.84 5.03
CA VAL A 23 11.30 31.85 6.15
C VAL A 23 11.90 31.96 7.56
N VAL A 24 12.57 33.07 7.82
CA VAL A 24 12.72 33.64 9.17
C VAL A 24 11.92 34.93 9.20
N TYR A 25 10.76 34.93 9.86
CA TYR A 25 9.91 36.13 9.92
C TYR A 25 10.45 37.14 10.95
N GLU A 26 10.22 38.43 10.74
CA GLU A 26 10.73 39.51 11.61
C GLU A 26 10.28 39.39 13.08
N ASP A 27 9.10 38.79 13.34
CA ASP A 27 8.62 38.50 14.70
C ASP A 27 9.46 37.45 15.46
N THR A 28 10.36 36.74 14.76
CA THR A 28 11.14 35.64 15.32
C THR A 28 12.42 36.11 15.97
N LYS A 29 12.41 36.07 17.31
CA LYS A 29 13.61 36.30 18.12
C LYS A 29 14.63 35.21 17.80
N ILE A 30 15.83 35.58 17.38
CA ILE A 30 16.92 34.64 17.07
C ILE A 30 17.81 34.39 18.31
N TRP A 31 18.49 33.24 18.36
CA TRP A 31 19.33 32.87 19.51
C TRP A 31 20.73 33.50 19.45
N ASN A 32 21.04 34.35 20.42
CA ASN A 32 22.38 34.89 20.64
C ASN A 32 23.25 34.05 21.60
N GLN A 33 22.73 32.95 22.13
CA GLN A 33 23.42 32.09 23.11
C GLN A 33 24.14 30.93 22.42
N LYS A 34 25.38 30.64 22.87
CA LYS A 34 26.18 29.50 22.36
C LYS A 34 25.66 28.13 22.83
N ALA A 35 24.69 28.11 23.75
CA ALA A 35 23.99 26.92 24.17
C ALA A 35 22.50 27.23 24.44
N ILE A 36 21.64 26.21 24.35
CA ILE A 36 20.24 26.27 24.76
C ILE A 36 20.00 25.15 25.78
N THR A 37 19.39 25.49 26.92
CA THR A 37 18.98 24.51 27.92
C THR A 37 17.63 23.90 27.55
N LEU A 38 17.58 22.57 27.48
CA LEU A 38 16.44 21.76 27.07
C LEU A 38 16.01 20.85 28.21
N TYR A 39 14.91 21.22 28.87
CA TYR A 39 14.39 20.54 30.05
C TYR A 39 13.27 19.58 29.67
N PHE A 40 13.52 18.27 29.82
CA PHE A 40 12.48 17.25 29.66
C PHE A 40 11.56 17.22 30.89
N LEU A 41 10.30 17.57 30.69
CA LEU A 41 9.23 17.41 31.69
C LEU A 41 8.91 15.93 31.93
N ASP A 42 8.92 15.14 30.86
CA ASP A 42 8.47 13.74 30.83
C ASP A 42 9.19 12.95 29.71
N GLY A 43 8.71 11.75 29.38
CA GLY A 43 9.19 10.94 28.26
C GLY A 43 10.08 9.76 28.64
N THR A 44 9.97 8.69 27.87
CA THR A 44 10.76 7.45 28.03
C THR A 44 12.24 7.65 27.69
N ALA A 45 13.10 6.72 28.15
CA ALA A 45 14.51 6.72 27.79
C ALA A 45 14.75 6.68 26.27
N GLN A 46 13.90 5.96 25.52
CA GLN A 46 13.94 5.94 24.05
C GLN A 46 13.60 7.31 23.47
N GLN A 47 12.46 7.91 23.84
CA GLN A 47 12.05 9.23 23.35
C GLN A 47 13.11 10.31 23.63
N LYS A 48 13.65 10.34 24.86
CA LYS A 48 14.74 11.27 25.23
C LYS A 48 16.03 11.02 24.45
N SER A 49 16.35 9.76 24.13
CA SER A 49 17.51 9.39 23.31
C SER A 49 17.32 9.78 21.84
N GLU A 50 16.15 9.54 21.27
CA GLU A 50 15.81 9.90 19.88
C GLU A 50 15.83 11.42 19.67
N VAL A 51 15.27 12.22 20.59
CA VAL A 51 15.38 13.69 20.55
C VAL A 51 16.86 14.12 20.54
N LYS A 52 17.66 13.65 21.51
CA LYS A 52 19.10 13.95 21.58
C LYS A 52 19.86 13.56 20.31
N ARG A 53 19.51 12.41 19.72
CA ARG A 53 20.13 11.85 18.51
C ARG A 53 19.82 12.67 17.26
N PHE A 54 18.55 13.02 17.04
CA PHE A 54 18.10 13.64 15.80
C PHE A 54 18.29 15.16 15.80
N ALA A 55 17.96 15.84 16.89
CA ALA A 55 18.18 17.29 17.03
C ALA A 55 19.66 17.70 16.92
N LYS A 56 20.60 16.78 17.18
CA LYS A 56 22.05 16.97 16.94
C LYS A 56 22.39 17.29 15.48
N LEU A 57 21.50 17.03 14.51
CA LEU A 57 21.72 17.43 13.12
C LEU A 57 21.75 18.97 12.97
N TRP A 58 20.86 19.70 13.64
CA TRP A 58 20.85 21.17 13.63
C TRP A 58 22.13 21.76 14.23
N GLN A 59 22.62 21.22 15.36
CA GLN A 59 23.84 21.70 16.04
C GLN A 59 25.09 21.73 15.13
N ARG A 60 25.11 20.92 14.05
CA ARG A 60 26.21 20.89 13.06
C ARG A 60 26.20 22.06 12.08
N TYR A 61 25.09 22.79 12.01
CA TYR A 61 24.89 23.92 11.11
C TYR A 61 24.60 25.22 11.88
N THR A 62 24.07 25.17 13.10
CA THR A 62 23.85 26.35 13.96
C THR A 62 25.06 26.72 14.84
N GLY A 63 25.96 25.77 15.14
CA GLY A 63 27.02 25.92 16.15
C GLY A 63 26.53 25.94 17.61
N ILE A 64 25.22 26.06 17.85
CA ILE A 64 24.60 26.11 19.17
C ILE A 64 24.62 24.72 19.82
N LYS A 65 25.07 24.64 21.07
CA LYS A 65 25.04 23.41 21.88
C LYS A 65 23.66 23.18 22.51
N PHE A 66 23.15 21.96 22.45
CA PHE A 66 21.88 21.60 23.12
C PHE A 66 22.16 20.88 24.44
N ASN A 67 21.91 21.58 25.56
CA ASN A 67 22.19 21.11 26.92
C ASN A 67 20.93 20.48 27.53
N TYR A 68 20.88 19.15 27.59
CA TYR A 68 19.68 18.42 28.02
C TYR A 68 19.66 18.11 29.52
N THR A 69 18.56 18.46 30.19
CA THR A 69 18.35 18.24 31.64
C THR A 69 17.01 17.55 31.93
N ASN A 70 16.94 16.83 33.06
CA ASN A 70 15.68 16.35 33.68
C ASN A 70 15.29 17.23 34.90
N THR A 71 16.11 18.22 35.26
CA THR A 71 15.87 19.15 36.37
C THR A 71 15.41 20.48 35.81
N LYS A 72 14.33 21.04 36.35
CA LYS A 72 13.80 22.36 35.96
C LYS A 72 14.87 23.44 36.17
N PRO A 73 15.19 24.28 35.17
CA PRO A 73 16.09 25.42 35.35
C PRO A 73 15.59 26.38 36.43
N GLY A 74 16.51 26.94 37.22
CA GLY A 74 16.20 27.86 38.30
C GLY A 74 15.54 29.15 37.80
N ILE A 75 14.65 29.72 38.61
CA ILE A 75 13.88 30.94 38.23
C ILE A 75 14.80 32.14 38.03
N PHE A 76 15.90 32.21 38.77
CA PHE A 76 16.94 33.25 38.65
C PHE A 76 17.93 33.01 37.50
N ASN A 77 17.77 31.96 36.69
CA ASN A 77 18.66 31.70 35.56
C ASN A 77 18.23 32.57 34.36
N PHE A 78 18.99 33.63 34.08
CA PHE A 78 18.68 34.60 33.03
C PHE A 78 18.81 34.02 31.59
N GLU A 79 19.44 32.86 31.42
CA GLU A 79 19.46 32.14 30.14
C GLU A 79 18.08 31.54 29.81
N LYS A 80 17.64 31.76 28.58
CA LYS A 80 16.35 31.24 28.09
C LYS A 80 16.41 29.73 27.90
N TYR A 81 15.35 29.02 28.25
CA TYR A 81 15.28 27.57 28.13
C TYR A 81 13.98 27.09 27.47
N TYR A 82 14.02 25.91 26.87
CA TYR A 82 12.84 25.24 26.32
C TYR A 82 12.47 24.02 27.17
N LYS A 83 11.17 23.86 27.40
CA LYS A 83 10.58 22.63 27.95
C LYS A 83 10.34 21.63 26.82
N ILE A 84 10.52 20.34 27.06
CA ILE A 84 10.16 19.26 26.14
C ILE A 84 9.19 18.31 26.84
N THR A 85 8.05 18.03 26.20
CA THR A 85 7.00 17.12 26.68
C THR A 85 6.49 16.23 25.56
N PHE A 86 6.14 15.00 25.89
CA PHE A 86 5.55 13.99 25.00
C PHE A 86 4.05 13.76 25.32
N MET A 87 3.41 14.68 26.05
CA MET A 87 1.99 14.61 26.43
C MET A 87 1.08 15.49 25.54
N GLY A 88 -0.16 15.02 25.33
CA GLY A 88 -1.18 15.66 24.48
C GLY A 88 -1.17 15.14 23.05
N ASP A 89 -2.08 15.63 22.20
CA ASP A 89 -2.41 14.95 20.92
C ASP A 89 -1.75 15.57 19.67
N SER A 90 -0.84 16.52 19.87
CA SER A 90 -0.22 17.33 18.81
C SER A 90 1.31 17.39 18.94
N ASN A 91 1.97 17.52 17.80
CA ASN A 91 3.36 17.98 17.73
C ASN A 91 3.33 19.49 17.42
N VAL A 92 4.03 20.29 18.23
CA VAL A 92 4.12 21.74 18.06
C VAL A 92 5.21 22.33 18.96
N SER A 93 6.00 23.25 18.42
CA SER A 93 6.99 24.04 19.15
C SER A 93 6.64 25.53 19.21
N THR A 94 7.02 26.17 20.30
CA THR A 94 7.17 27.63 20.32
C THR A 94 8.27 28.04 19.33
N ARG A 95 8.15 29.23 18.72
CA ARG A 95 9.06 29.72 17.67
C ARG A 95 10.10 30.70 18.24
N GLY A 96 11.38 30.44 17.98
CA GLY A 96 12.51 31.32 18.30
C GLY A 96 12.95 31.40 19.77
N ALA A 97 13.84 32.35 20.06
CA ALA A 97 14.54 32.58 21.31
C ALA A 97 13.66 33.21 22.40
N VAL A 98 12.79 32.38 22.98
CA VAL A 98 11.92 32.67 24.13
C VAL A 98 11.97 31.52 25.15
N ASN A 99 11.32 31.67 26.31
CA ASN A 99 11.10 30.54 27.23
C ASN A 99 9.94 29.66 26.71
N GLY A 100 10.24 28.79 25.75
CA GLY A 100 9.27 28.04 24.98
C GLY A 100 8.96 26.63 25.48
N THR A 101 8.17 25.91 24.69
CA THR A 101 7.87 24.48 24.85
C THR A 101 7.90 23.80 23.49
N ILE A 102 8.53 22.63 23.41
CA ILE A 102 8.35 21.65 22.33
C ILE A 102 7.41 20.55 22.85
N ARG A 103 6.31 20.31 22.14
CA ARG A 103 5.42 19.16 22.36
C ARG A 103 5.66 18.13 21.26
N PHE A 104 5.80 16.88 21.67
CA PHE A 104 5.94 15.70 20.84
C PHE A 104 4.85 14.68 21.19
N GLY A 105 3.59 15.14 21.20
CA GLY A 105 2.46 14.38 21.71
C GLY A 105 2.02 13.22 20.80
N ASN A 106 2.14 13.41 19.48
CA ASN A 106 1.68 12.44 18.49
C ASN A 106 2.87 11.91 17.67
N LEU A 107 3.75 11.16 18.33
CA LEU A 107 4.90 10.50 17.73
C LEU A 107 4.57 9.04 17.35
N ALA A 108 4.29 8.79 16.07
CA ALA A 108 3.97 7.45 15.56
C ALA A 108 5.10 6.41 15.75
N ASP A 109 4.75 5.12 15.66
CA ASP A 109 5.67 3.96 15.71
C ASP A 109 6.85 4.05 14.72
N ASN A 110 6.69 4.79 13.62
CA ASN A 110 7.71 4.93 12.60
C ASN A 110 8.84 5.90 13.04
N ILE A 111 10.03 5.36 13.27
CA ILE A 111 11.23 6.14 13.64
C ILE A 111 11.65 7.17 12.58
N ILE A 112 11.32 6.97 11.30
CA ILE A 112 11.56 7.94 10.23
C ILE A 112 10.63 9.16 10.42
N PHE A 113 9.35 8.92 10.74
CA PHE A 113 8.40 9.98 11.06
C PHE A 113 8.86 10.74 12.31
N ARG A 114 9.17 10.05 13.42
CA ARG A 114 9.65 10.70 14.65
C ARG A 114 10.90 11.54 14.44
N LYS A 115 11.87 11.07 13.64
CA LYS A 115 13.04 11.86 13.23
C LYS A 115 12.62 13.14 12.51
N THR A 116 11.70 13.03 11.55
CA THR A 116 11.22 14.15 10.73
C THR A 116 10.56 15.21 11.60
N THR A 117 9.62 14.80 12.47
CA THR A 117 8.97 15.67 13.47
C THR A 117 10.00 16.33 14.39
N ILE A 118 10.96 15.57 14.94
CA ILE A 118 11.98 16.12 15.84
C ILE A 118 12.86 17.17 15.15
N LEU A 119 13.15 17.02 13.85
CA LEU A 119 13.87 18.06 13.11
C LEU A 119 12.99 19.30 12.86
N HIS A 120 11.74 19.11 12.44
CA HIS A 120 10.77 20.19 12.18
C HIS A 120 10.54 21.07 13.43
N GLU A 121 10.19 20.46 14.56
CA GLU A 121 9.91 21.21 15.80
C GLU A 121 11.15 21.94 16.35
N PHE A 122 12.35 21.37 16.16
CA PHE A 122 13.59 22.08 16.52
C PHE A 122 13.91 23.22 15.54
N GLY A 123 13.47 23.15 14.28
CA GLY A 123 13.55 24.27 13.34
C GLY A 123 12.72 25.47 13.82
N HIS A 124 11.49 25.23 14.27
CA HIS A 124 10.68 26.25 14.94
C HIS A 124 11.37 26.83 16.18
N MET A 125 11.89 25.99 17.09
CA MET A 125 12.67 26.45 18.25
C MET A 125 13.85 27.36 17.86
N LEU A 126 14.49 27.09 16.72
CA LEU A 126 15.58 27.88 16.14
C LEU A 126 15.13 29.11 15.34
N GLY A 127 13.82 29.38 15.26
CA GLY A 127 13.22 30.58 14.65
C GLY A 127 12.46 30.34 13.36
N LEU A 128 12.58 29.17 12.72
CA LEU A 128 12.03 28.96 11.37
C LEU A 128 10.50 28.96 11.34
N GLY A 129 9.93 29.57 10.30
CA GLY A 129 8.51 29.45 9.96
C GLY A 129 8.18 28.14 9.22
N HIS A 130 6.93 27.99 8.77
CA HIS A 130 6.57 26.94 7.83
C HIS A 130 6.80 27.39 6.38
N GLU A 131 7.38 26.52 5.57
CA GLU A 131 7.65 26.78 4.15
C GLU A 131 6.36 26.98 3.32
N HIS A 132 5.29 26.25 3.64
CA HIS A 132 4.02 26.34 2.91
C HIS A 132 3.21 27.61 3.23
N GLN A 133 3.64 28.41 4.21
CA GLN A 133 2.98 29.65 4.64
C GLN A 133 3.63 30.91 4.04
N ARG A 134 4.61 30.74 3.14
CA ARG A 134 5.22 31.82 2.37
C ARG A 134 4.23 32.55 1.47
N VAL A 135 4.53 33.81 1.17
CA VAL A 135 3.74 34.66 0.27
C VAL A 135 3.93 34.26 -1.20
N ASP A 136 5.15 33.85 -1.58
CA ASP A 136 5.61 33.54 -2.95
C ASP A 136 5.39 32.07 -3.37
N ARG A 137 4.81 31.23 -2.51
CA ARG A 137 4.58 29.81 -2.77
C ARG A 137 3.88 29.57 -4.14
N PRO A 138 4.31 28.58 -4.93
CA PRO A 138 3.87 28.43 -6.33
C PRO A 138 2.43 27.94 -6.51
N VAL A 139 1.79 27.42 -5.46
CA VAL A 139 0.42 26.87 -5.50
C VAL A 139 -0.39 27.44 -4.34
N SER A 140 -1.62 27.88 -4.60
CA SER A 140 -2.53 28.31 -3.53
C SER A 140 -3.19 27.10 -2.85
N LEU A 141 -3.17 27.09 -1.52
CA LEU A 141 -3.65 25.99 -0.70
C LEU A 141 -5.08 26.23 -0.14
N ASP A 142 -5.77 27.26 -0.61
CA ASP A 142 -7.04 27.76 -0.09
C ASP A 142 -8.30 27.18 -0.74
N SER A 143 -8.14 26.22 -1.65
CA SER A 143 -9.28 25.60 -2.37
C SER A 143 -10.25 24.89 -1.42
N LYS A 144 -11.52 24.83 -1.84
CA LYS A 144 -12.60 24.17 -1.08
C LYS A 144 -12.31 22.68 -0.90
N GLU A 145 -11.60 22.09 -1.85
CA GLU A 145 -11.24 20.68 -1.93
C GLU A 145 -10.13 20.35 -0.93
N LEU A 146 -9.07 21.17 -0.86
CA LEU A 146 -8.00 21.04 0.12
C LEU A 146 -8.49 21.28 1.55
N ILE A 147 -9.38 22.26 1.75
CA ILE A 147 -10.00 22.52 3.06
C ILE A 147 -10.91 21.35 3.47
N THR A 148 -11.68 20.77 2.54
CA THR A 148 -12.51 19.57 2.81
C THR A 148 -11.65 18.35 3.16
N ALA A 149 -10.58 18.12 2.39
CA ALA A 149 -9.64 17.03 2.65
C ALA A 149 -8.92 17.21 4.00
N CYS A 150 -8.51 18.44 4.35
CA CYS A 150 -7.95 18.76 5.66
C CYS A 150 -8.89 18.37 6.81
N ILE A 151 -10.17 18.76 6.74
CA ILE A 151 -11.15 18.43 7.79
C ILE A 151 -11.28 16.92 7.95
N ALA A 152 -11.39 16.17 6.84
CA ALA A 152 -11.54 14.72 6.86
C ALA A 152 -10.28 13.98 7.37
N ASN A 153 -9.08 14.38 6.92
CA ASN A 153 -7.83 13.67 7.22
C ASN A 153 -7.16 14.11 8.53
N GLN A 154 -7.32 15.37 8.94
CA GLN A 154 -6.74 15.91 10.18
C GLN A 154 -7.73 15.88 11.37
N GLN A 155 -9.03 15.69 11.10
CA GLN A 155 -10.11 15.78 12.10
C GLN A 155 -10.16 17.15 12.81
N GLN A 156 -9.73 18.21 12.12
CA GLN A 156 -9.63 19.57 12.65
C GLN A 156 -10.78 20.48 12.17
N PRO A 157 -11.21 21.48 12.95
CA PRO A 157 -12.24 22.42 12.55
C PRO A 157 -11.90 23.17 11.26
N ARG A 158 -12.91 23.52 10.46
CA ARG A 158 -12.74 24.25 9.18
C ARG A 158 -11.93 25.54 9.32
N GLN A 159 -12.03 26.24 10.45
CA GLN A 159 -11.26 27.44 10.75
C GLN A 159 -9.76 27.15 10.98
N TRP A 160 -9.43 26.02 11.64
CA TRP A 160 -8.04 25.56 11.81
C TRP A 160 -7.43 25.21 10.46
N CYS A 161 -8.16 24.45 9.63
CA CYS A 161 -7.73 24.10 8.27
C CYS A 161 -7.51 25.33 7.39
N LYS A 162 -8.47 26.28 7.38
CA LYS A 162 -8.30 27.57 6.71
C LYS A 162 -7.10 28.34 7.26
N LYS A 163 -6.89 28.41 8.58
CA LYS A 163 -5.75 29.15 9.12
C LYS A 163 -4.42 28.51 8.70
N ASN A 164 -4.26 27.21 8.82
CA ASN A 164 -2.96 26.59 8.54
C ASN A 164 -2.61 26.56 7.04
N LEU A 165 -3.59 26.44 6.14
CA LEU A 165 -3.37 26.46 4.70
C LEU A 165 -3.39 27.87 4.09
N ASN A 166 -4.24 28.78 4.57
CA ASN A 166 -4.48 30.08 3.94
C ASN A 166 -3.73 31.24 4.61
N ASN A 167 -3.19 31.07 5.82
CA ASN A 167 -2.35 32.09 6.46
C ASN A 167 -0.99 32.16 5.77
N LYS A 168 -0.96 32.83 4.60
CA LYS A 168 0.23 33.56 4.16
C LYS A 168 0.65 34.45 5.32
N ASN A 169 1.86 34.30 5.83
CA ASN A 169 2.33 35.23 6.85
C ASN A 169 2.82 36.50 6.16
N ASN A 170 2.21 37.64 6.50
CA ASN A 170 2.52 38.93 5.90
C ASN A 170 3.54 39.75 6.73
N SER A 171 4.14 39.16 7.77
CA SER A 171 5.34 39.72 8.40
C SER A 171 6.48 39.79 7.39
N GLU A 172 7.33 40.81 7.51
CA GLU A 172 8.57 40.88 6.73
C GLU A 172 9.47 39.67 7.01
N VAL A 173 10.31 39.34 6.04
CA VAL A 173 11.21 38.19 6.05
C VAL A 173 12.64 38.69 6.26
N PHE A 174 13.32 38.14 7.27
CA PHE A 174 14.64 38.59 7.72
C PHE A 174 15.81 37.97 6.94
N ILE A 175 15.63 36.75 6.42
CA ILE A 175 16.63 35.98 5.65
C ILE A 175 15.91 35.15 4.60
N GLU A 176 16.57 34.95 3.44
CA GLU A 176 15.95 34.58 2.17
C GLU A 176 16.94 33.75 1.25
N SER A 177 16.83 32.63 0.46
CA SER A 177 16.06 31.43 -0.08
C SER A 177 14.89 31.33 -1.10
N GLU A 178 15.08 30.58 -2.21
CA GLU A 178 13.98 30.08 -3.08
C GLU A 178 13.02 29.15 -2.31
N TYR A 179 11.80 28.96 -2.83
CA TYR A 179 10.80 28.06 -2.25
C TYR A 179 11.26 26.60 -2.33
N ASP A 180 11.57 26.02 -1.17
CA ASP A 180 12.12 24.67 -1.07
C ASP A 180 11.05 23.67 -0.62
N SER A 181 10.37 23.04 -1.58
CA SER A 181 9.40 21.97 -1.26
C SER A 181 10.01 20.83 -0.44
N LYS A 182 11.35 20.66 -0.47
CA LYS A 182 12.08 19.61 0.25
C LYS A 182 12.66 20.10 1.59
N SER A 183 12.38 21.34 2.01
CA SER A 183 12.70 21.82 3.35
C SER A 183 12.03 20.95 4.39
N ILE A 184 12.74 20.67 5.49
CA ILE A 184 12.15 20.01 6.66
C ILE A 184 10.99 20.83 7.25
N MET A 185 10.96 22.14 7.00
CA MET A 185 9.92 23.06 7.48
C MET A 185 8.68 23.08 6.58
N HIS A 186 8.69 22.34 5.46
CA HIS A 186 7.48 22.18 4.67
C HIS A 186 6.50 21.21 5.35
N TYR A 187 5.28 21.68 5.61
CA TYR A 187 4.22 20.83 6.13
C TYR A 187 3.84 19.77 5.10
N GLY A 188 3.74 18.50 5.53
CA GLY A 188 3.48 17.38 4.62
C GLY A 188 2.07 17.43 4.04
N LEU A 189 1.90 18.01 2.84
CA LEU A 189 0.57 18.22 2.25
C LEU A 189 -0.14 16.91 1.88
N ASN A 190 0.59 15.81 1.76
CA ASN A 190 0.06 14.46 1.66
C ASN A 190 -0.77 14.03 2.90
N HIS A 191 -0.49 14.58 4.08
CA HIS A 191 -1.32 14.38 5.27
C HIS A 191 -2.63 15.20 5.23
N ILE A 192 -2.69 16.26 4.41
CA ILE A 192 -3.89 17.06 4.15
C ILE A 192 -4.80 16.38 3.12
N THR A 193 -4.23 15.89 2.01
CA THR A 193 -4.98 15.27 0.90
C THR A 193 -5.32 13.80 1.11
N GLY A 194 -4.59 13.08 1.97
CA GLY A 194 -4.78 11.65 2.20
C GLY A 194 -4.50 10.82 0.94
N LYS A 195 -5.42 9.91 0.58
CA LYS A 195 -5.31 9.11 -0.66
C LYS A 195 -5.86 9.80 -1.92
N ASN A 196 -6.21 11.09 -1.87
CA ASN A 196 -6.69 11.80 -3.06
C ASN A 196 -5.52 12.11 -4.03
N THR A 197 -5.31 11.20 -5.00
CA THR A 197 -4.26 11.29 -6.03
C THR A 197 -4.43 12.49 -6.96
N GLN A 198 -5.66 12.93 -7.23
CA GLN A 198 -5.92 14.11 -8.06
C GLN A 198 -5.43 15.39 -7.37
N LEU A 199 -5.72 15.56 -6.06
CA LEU A 199 -5.19 16.69 -5.29
C LEU A 199 -3.67 16.60 -5.13
N LEU A 200 -3.13 15.41 -4.84
CA LEU A 200 -1.67 15.19 -4.77
C LEU A 200 -0.96 15.63 -6.07
N GLY A 201 -1.52 15.32 -7.24
CA GLY A 201 -0.97 15.71 -8.54
C GLY A 201 -1.01 17.22 -8.85
N THR A 202 -1.71 18.02 -8.03
CA THR A 202 -1.76 19.50 -8.16
C THR A 202 -0.86 20.23 -7.16
N LEU A 203 -0.15 19.50 -6.29
CA LEU A 203 0.67 20.06 -5.22
C LEU A 203 2.16 19.76 -5.45
N PRO A 204 3.08 20.58 -4.90
CA PRO A 204 4.51 20.25 -4.89
C PRO A 204 4.78 18.90 -4.20
N GLU A 205 5.85 18.20 -4.57
CA GLU A 205 6.31 17.04 -3.79
C GLU A 205 7.04 17.54 -2.54
N THR A 206 6.40 17.41 -1.37
CA THR A 206 6.88 18.02 -0.11
C THR A 206 7.54 17.02 0.85
N ARG A 207 8.05 15.89 0.36
CA ARG A 207 8.45 14.78 1.25
C ARG A 207 9.96 14.73 1.49
N SER A 208 10.41 15.41 2.54
CA SER A 208 11.73 15.20 3.13
C SER A 208 11.65 14.64 4.55
N ASN A 209 12.54 13.71 4.88
CA ASN A 209 12.70 13.15 6.23
C ASN A 209 13.99 13.64 6.92
N SER A 210 14.58 14.73 6.42
CA SER A 210 15.88 15.29 6.83
C SER A 210 16.01 16.76 6.44
N LEU A 211 17.06 17.44 6.90
CA LEU A 211 17.37 18.80 6.43
C LEU A 211 17.75 18.78 4.94
N SER A 212 17.25 19.74 4.16
CA SER A 212 17.53 19.94 2.73
C SER A 212 18.95 20.50 2.48
N TYR A 213 19.21 21.18 1.36
CA TYR A 213 20.41 22.02 1.22
C TYR A 213 20.16 23.40 1.82
N THR A 214 19.05 24.02 1.41
CA THR A 214 18.50 25.29 1.88
C THR A 214 18.44 25.38 3.40
N ASP A 215 17.84 24.38 4.06
CA ASP A 215 17.76 24.29 5.53
C ASP A 215 19.14 24.41 6.21
N LYS A 216 20.19 23.85 5.58
CA LYS A 216 21.55 23.80 6.13
C LYS A 216 22.32 25.08 5.85
N TYR A 217 22.11 25.68 4.67
CA TYR A 217 22.74 26.94 4.28
C TYR A 217 22.19 28.09 5.13
N TYR A 218 20.88 28.27 5.13
CA TYR A 218 20.27 29.44 5.76
C TYR A 218 20.26 29.40 7.28
N ILE A 219 20.23 28.21 7.89
CA ILE A 219 20.45 28.10 9.36
C ILE A 219 21.91 28.39 9.75
N ALA A 220 22.88 28.11 8.89
CA ALA A 220 24.28 28.45 9.13
C ALA A 220 24.49 29.97 9.01
N MET A 221 23.90 30.60 8.00
CA MET A 221 23.92 32.05 7.84
C MET A 221 23.21 32.77 9.00
N LEU A 222 21.99 32.33 9.38
CA LEU A 222 21.20 32.87 10.51
C LEU A 222 21.98 32.87 11.84
N TYR A 223 22.87 31.90 12.04
CA TYR A 223 23.69 31.77 13.24
C TYR A 223 25.18 32.11 13.01
N ASN A 224 25.48 32.88 11.95
CA ASN A 224 26.82 33.40 11.64
C ASN A 224 27.93 32.32 11.63
N GLN A 225 27.63 31.12 11.16
CA GLN A 225 28.58 30.01 11.08
C GLN A 225 29.40 30.10 9.79
N ASN A 226 30.72 30.23 9.93
CA ASN A 226 31.66 30.27 8.80
C ASN A 226 31.84 28.86 8.19
N ILE A 227 30.92 28.48 7.31
CA ILE A 227 30.95 27.23 6.53
C ILE A 227 30.91 27.60 5.05
N SER A 228 31.99 27.36 4.31
CA SER A 228 32.03 27.60 2.86
C SER A 228 31.16 26.62 2.08
N ASP A 229 30.57 27.05 0.96
CA ASP A 229 29.63 26.25 0.15
C ASP A 229 30.19 24.88 -0.24
N ARG A 230 31.47 24.84 -0.67
CA ARG A 230 32.19 23.60 -1.02
C ARG A 230 32.35 22.64 0.17
N THR A 231 32.26 23.14 1.40
CA THR A 231 32.22 22.35 2.65
C THR A 231 30.79 21.93 2.95
N LEU A 232 29.83 22.84 2.84
CA LEU A 232 28.41 22.60 3.06
C LEU A 232 27.85 21.53 2.10
N GLU A 233 28.19 21.58 0.82
CA GLU A 233 27.91 20.56 -0.19
C GLU A 233 28.37 19.17 0.26
N LYS A 234 29.61 19.05 0.74
CA LYS A 234 30.19 17.77 1.20
C LYS A 234 29.44 17.26 2.43
N MET A 235 29.10 18.15 3.36
CA MET A 235 28.30 17.81 4.54
C MET A 235 26.88 17.38 4.15
N HIS A 236 26.23 18.08 3.22
CA HIS A 236 24.91 17.72 2.69
C HIS A 236 24.95 16.35 2.00
N LYS A 237 25.90 16.11 1.08
CA LYS A 237 26.07 14.83 0.36
C LYS A 237 26.30 13.66 1.33
N GLN A 238 27.14 13.85 2.36
CA GLN A 238 27.29 12.86 3.43
C GLN A 238 25.99 12.61 4.22
N ASP A 239 25.21 13.65 4.49
CA ASP A 239 23.99 13.54 5.30
C ASP A 239 22.83 12.90 4.52
N VAL A 240 22.75 13.11 3.20
CA VAL A 240 21.84 12.35 2.31
C VAL A 240 22.19 10.86 2.32
N TRP A 241 23.47 10.50 2.19
CA TRP A 241 23.89 9.08 2.29
C TRP A 241 23.58 8.47 3.67
N LYS A 242 23.82 9.21 4.75
CA LYS A 242 23.44 8.80 6.12
C LYS A 242 21.92 8.67 6.27
N GLN A 243 21.12 9.51 5.61
CA GLN A 243 19.66 9.43 5.59
C GLN A 243 19.21 8.14 4.91
N GLN A 244 19.63 7.90 3.67
CA GLN A 244 19.27 6.72 2.88
C GLN A 244 19.63 5.42 3.63
N LYS A 245 20.84 5.36 4.21
CA LYS A 245 21.27 4.21 5.01
C LYS A 245 20.41 3.99 6.26
N PHE A 246 20.03 5.08 6.95
CA PHE A 246 19.14 5.02 8.12
C PHE A 246 17.72 4.56 7.74
N GLU A 247 17.15 5.07 6.66
CA GLU A 247 15.80 4.71 6.20
C GLU A 247 15.72 3.26 5.74
N THR A 248 16.68 2.78 4.95
CA THR A 248 16.75 1.36 4.54
C THR A 248 16.87 0.43 5.74
N GLN A 249 17.64 0.79 6.77
CA GLN A 249 17.73 0.03 8.02
C GLN A 249 16.42 0.07 8.82
N ALA A 250 15.77 1.23 8.93
CA ALA A 250 14.51 1.39 9.64
C ALA A 250 13.35 0.64 8.97
N ASN A 251 13.26 0.69 7.63
CA ASN A 251 12.24 -0.03 6.86
C ASN A 251 12.43 -1.55 6.97
N LYS A 252 13.66 -2.05 6.79
CA LYS A 252 13.96 -3.47 6.97
C LYS A 252 13.62 -3.97 8.38
N LEU A 253 13.95 -3.20 9.41
CA LEU A 253 13.60 -3.56 10.80
C LEU A 253 12.07 -3.55 11.00
N ARG A 254 11.37 -2.51 10.54
CA ARG A 254 9.90 -2.42 10.58
C ARG A 254 9.25 -3.63 9.90
N GLU A 255 9.73 -4.00 8.71
CA GLU A 255 9.24 -5.17 7.96
C GLU A 255 9.48 -6.48 8.71
N GLN A 256 10.68 -6.69 9.26
CA GLN A 256 10.98 -7.86 10.08
C GLN A 256 10.08 -7.92 11.33
N THR A 257 9.98 -6.82 12.08
CA THR A 257 9.16 -6.73 13.31
C THR A 257 7.67 -6.96 13.03
N ILE A 258 7.12 -6.40 11.94
CA ILE A 258 5.73 -6.67 11.56
C ILE A 258 5.56 -8.12 11.08
N SER A 259 6.46 -8.64 10.23
CA SER A 259 6.37 -10.02 9.69
C SER A 259 6.44 -11.12 10.75
N ASN A 260 6.91 -10.80 11.95
CA ASN A 260 7.00 -11.70 13.10
C ASN A 260 5.76 -11.61 14.03
N LEU A 261 4.77 -10.74 13.75
CA LEU A 261 3.54 -10.67 14.54
C LEU A 261 2.68 -11.92 14.34
N THR A 262 2.31 -12.57 15.44
CA THR A 262 1.48 -13.78 15.44
C THR A 262 0.71 -13.95 16.76
N THR A 263 -0.46 -14.60 16.70
CA THR A 263 -1.27 -15.02 17.87
C THR A 263 -1.43 -16.56 17.87
N ALA A 264 -2.39 -17.12 18.62
CA ALA A 264 -2.74 -18.54 18.53
C ALA A 264 -3.18 -18.97 17.11
N SER A 265 -3.89 -18.09 16.39
CA SER A 265 -4.55 -18.36 15.11
C SER A 265 -4.17 -17.42 13.97
N CYS A 266 -3.68 -16.20 14.24
CA CYS A 266 -3.30 -15.23 13.22
C CYS A 266 -1.78 -15.08 13.05
N LYS A 267 -1.38 -14.58 11.88
CA LYS A 267 -0.05 -14.06 11.57
C LYS A 267 -0.16 -12.98 10.50
N THR A 268 0.86 -12.15 10.35
CA THR A 268 0.98 -11.26 9.18
C THR A 268 1.42 -12.03 7.94
N LEU A 269 0.79 -11.74 6.79
CA LEU A 269 1.33 -12.07 5.47
C LEU A 269 2.64 -11.27 5.27
N LYS A 270 3.69 -11.89 4.71
CA LYS A 270 4.96 -11.18 4.50
C LYS A 270 4.82 -10.14 3.38
N TYR A 271 5.59 -9.06 3.48
CA TYR A 271 5.67 -8.07 2.41
C TYR A 271 6.08 -8.73 1.09
N ASN A 272 5.43 -8.34 -0.01
CA ASN A 272 5.55 -8.95 -1.34
C ASN A 272 5.38 -10.49 -1.36
N SER A 273 4.40 -11.02 -0.61
CA SER A 273 3.99 -12.43 -0.70
C SER A 273 2.46 -12.59 -0.79
N GLU A 274 2.04 -13.76 -1.26
CA GLU A 274 0.64 -14.11 -1.52
C GLU A 274 0.19 -15.25 -0.58
N SER A 275 -1.08 -15.26 -0.17
CA SER A 275 -1.68 -16.35 0.60
C SER A 275 -2.01 -17.56 -0.27
N LYS A 276 -2.23 -18.74 0.32
CA LYS A 276 -2.60 -19.99 -0.40
C LYS A 276 -3.93 -19.92 -1.14
N ASP A 277 -4.76 -18.92 -0.82
CA ASP A 277 -6.03 -18.61 -1.47
C ASP A 277 -5.99 -17.35 -2.35
N GLY A 278 -4.79 -16.91 -2.74
CA GLY A 278 -4.58 -15.86 -3.73
C GLY A 278 -4.91 -14.45 -3.27
N LYS A 279 -4.68 -14.13 -1.98
CA LYS A 279 -4.73 -12.75 -1.48
C LYS A 279 -3.32 -12.19 -1.36
N PHE A 280 -3.14 -10.98 -1.87
CA PHE A 280 -1.90 -10.21 -1.85
C PHE A 280 -2.16 -8.84 -1.21
N CYS A 281 -1.11 -8.19 -0.68
CA CYS A 281 -1.20 -6.83 -0.15
C CYS A 281 -0.11 -5.94 -0.76
N ALA A 282 -0.50 -5.01 -1.64
CA ALA A 282 0.41 -4.10 -2.32
C ALA A 282 0.92 -2.96 -1.41
N GLU A 283 0.10 -2.48 -0.47
CA GLU A 283 0.40 -1.33 0.40
C GLU A 283 0.57 -1.73 1.87
N GLY A 284 1.42 -2.72 2.17
CA GLY A 284 1.82 -3.05 3.54
C GLY A 284 1.70 -4.54 3.87
N PHE A 285 0.93 -4.85 4.90
CA PHE A 285 0.77 -6.20 5.47
C PHE A 285 -0.71 -6.53 5.67
N MET A 286 -1.08 -7.79 5.44
CA MET A 286 -2.43 -8.32 5.69
C MET A 286 -2.42 -9.25 6.91
N ILE A 287 -3.50 -9.27 7.69
CA ILE A 287 -3.67 -10.23 8.79
C ILE A 287 -4.33 -11.49 8.21
N ILE A 288 -3.61 -12.60 8.25
CA ILE A 288 -4.07 -13.91 7.74
C ILE A 288 -4.04 -14.95 8.86
N ALA A 289 -4.64 -16.10 8.63
CA ALA A 289 -4.56 -17.20 9.58
C ALA A 289 -3.19 -17.92 9.51
N LYS A 290 -2.86 -18.65 10.57
CA LYS A 290 -1.62 -19.43 10.68
C LYS A 290 -1.47 -20.51 9.61
N ASP A 291 -2.57 -20.95 8.99
CA ASP A 291 -2.61 -21.93 7.88
C ASP A 291 -2.24 -21.34 6.50
N ASP A 292 -1.88 -20.06 6.42
CA ASP A 292 -1.61 -19.26 5.20
C ASP A 292 -2.83 -19.02 4.29
N VAL A 293 -4.05 -19.17 4.81
CA VAL A 293 -5.28 -18.80 4.09
C VAL A 293 -5.85 -17.52 4.71
N SER A 294 -6.40 -16.62 3.89
CA SER A 294 -7.02 -15.39 4.35
C SER A 294 -8.28 -15.64 5.19
N PHE A 295 -8.85 -14.59 5.78
CA PHE A 295 -10.15 -14.65 6.44
C PHE A 295 -11.25 -14.10 5.52
N PRO A 296 -12.50 -14.62 5.59
CA PRO A 296 -13.62 -14.07 4.83
C PRO A 296 -14.10 -12.72 5.38
N ASP A 297 -13.62 -12.29 6.54
CA ASP A 297 -13.94 -11.02 7.16
C ASP A 297 -13.46 -9.81 6.34
N ALA A 298 -14.24 -8.73 6.33
CA ALA A 298 -13.97 -7.54 5.52
C ALA A 298 -12.87 -6.63 6.09
N GLU A 299 -12.70 -6.55 7.42
CA GLU A 299 -11.60 -5.79 8.02
C GLU A 299 -10.26 -6.48 7.77
N LEU A 300 -10.17 -7.79 8.04
CA LEU A 300 -8.91 -8.54 7.94
C LEU A 300 -8.41 -8.70 6.48
N LYS A 301 -9.27 -8.44 5.49
CA LYS A 301 -8.90 -8.32 4.06
C LYS A 301 -8.17 -7.01 3.72
N THR A 302 -8.04 -6.05 4.64
CA THR A 302 -7.39 -4.76 4.37
C THR A 302 -5.85 -4.82 4.54
N CYS A 303 -5.18 -3.86 3.89
CA CYS A 303 -3.74 -3.65 4.03
C CYS A 303 -3.44 -2.66 5.16
N TYR A 304 -2.55 -3.05 6.08
CA TYR A 304 -2.10 -2.25 7.20
C TYR A 304 -0.61 -1.89 7.07
N THR A 305 -0.24 -0.65 7.42
CA THR A 305 1.14 -0.14 7.35
C THR A 305 1.79 0.10 8.72
N SER A 306 0.97 0.14 9.78
CA SER A 306 1.36 0.48 11.16
C SER A 306 1.44 -0.77 12.05
N TYR A 307 2.50 -0.88 12.85
CA TYR A 307 2.72 -1.99 13.78
C TYR A 307 1.64 -2.04 14.86
N THR A 308 1.34 -0.92 15.53
CA THR A 308 0.32 -0.87 16.58
C THR A 308 -1.07 -1.19 16.05
N ASN A 309 -1.46 -0.69 14.87
CA ASN A 309 -2.78 -1.01 14.29
C ASN A 309 -2.94 -2.51 14.01
N ILE A 310 -1.90 -3.17 13.47
CA ILE A 310 -1.90 -4.62 13.23
C ILE A 310 -1.99 -5.38 14.56
N LYS A 311 -1.15 -5.02 15.53
CA LYS A 311 -1.10 -5.65 16.86
C LYS A 311 -2.42 -5.50 17.61
N GLN A 312 -3.02 -4.31 17.55
CA GLN A 312 -4.33 -4.01 18.14
C GLN A 312 -5.43 -4.87 17.49
N LYS A 313 -5.57 -4.84 16.16
CA LYS A 313 -6.57 -5.68 15.47
C LYS A 313 -6.35 -7.18 15.70
N MET A 314 -5.10 -7.64 15.78
CA MET A 314 -4.79 -9.04 16.14
C MET A 314 -5.14 -9.40 17.58
N ASN A 315 -5.15 -8.44 18.51
CA ASN A 315 -5.58 -8.65 19.90
C ASN A 315 -7.11 -8.60 20.05
N GLU A 316 -7.78 -7.65 19.37
CA GLU A 316 -9.22 -7.41 19.50
C GLU A 316 -10.09 -8.39 18.71
N HIS A 317 -9.64 -8.84 17.54
CA HIS A 317 -10.50 -9.55 16.59
C HIS A 317 -10.68 -11.05 16.95
N GLU A 318 -11.94 -11.51 17.06
CA GLU A 318 -12.34 -12.88 17.46
C GLU A 318 -11.48 -13.97 16.78
N TYR A 319 -11.32 -13.87 15.45
CA TYR A 319 -10.63 -14.87 14.64
C TYR A 319 -9.14 -15.05 14.99
N CYS A 320 -8.52 -14.06 15.63
CA CYS A 320 -7.14 -14.10 16.09
C CYS A 320 -6.98 -14.59 17.54
N GLN A 321 -8.10 -14.74 18.28
CA GLN A 321 -8.15 -15.35 19.61
C GLN A 321 -8.55 -16.83 19.57
N LEU A 322 -8.92 -17.36 18.39
CA LEU A 322 -9.26 -18.77 18.22
C LEU A 322 -8.05 -19.69 18.51
N ASN A 323 -8.29 -20.80 19.18
CA ASN A 323 -7.35 -21.92 19.22
C ASN A 323 -7.40 -22.74 17.91
N ARG A 324 -6.44 -23.66 17.73
CA ARG A 324 -6.31 -24.49 16.52
C ARG A 324 -7.59 -25.27 16.17
N VAL A 325 -8.31 -25.80 17.17
CA VAL A 325 -9.53 -26.60 16.96
C VAL A 325 -10.70 -25.71 16.55
N GLN A 326 -10.86 -24.55 17.19
CA GLN A 326 -11.87 -23.55 16.83
C GLN A 326 -11.66 -23.02 15.41
N LEU A 327 -10.40 -22.72 15.03
CA LEU A 327 -10.05 -22.29 13.67
C LEU A 327 -10.42 -23.36 12.63
N ILE A 328 -10.10 -24.63 12.87
CA ILE A 328 -10.48 -25.74 11.98
C ILE A 328 -12.01 -25.87 11.87
N LYS A 329 -12.76 -25.70 12.98
CA LYS A 329 -14.23 -25.72 12.97
C LYS A 329 -14.81 -24.56 12.14
N LYS A 330 -14.32 -23.33 12.34
CA LYS A 330 -14.73 -22.14 11.55
C LYS A 330 -14.37 -22.29 10.07
N ARG A 331 -13.16 -22.80 9.74
CA ARG A 331 -12.75 -23.15 8.37
C ARG A 331 -13.72 -24.12 7.68
N LYS A 332 -14.18 -25.17 8.38
CA LYS A 332 -15.19 -26.09 7.84
C LYS A 332 -16.54 -25.39 7.61
N MET A 333 -16.96 -24.49 8.49
CA MET A 333 -18.20 -23.72 8.33
C MET A 333 -18.12 -22.75 7.13
N TRP A 334 -17.04 -21.98 6.98
CA TRP A 334 -16.83 -21.10 5.83
C TRP A 334 -16.77 -21.89 4.52
N SER A 335 -16.03 -23.01 4.49
CA SER A 335 -15.96 -23.90 3.33
C SER A 335 -17.34 -24.41 2.91
N ASN A 336 -18.22 -24.72 3.87
CA ASN A 336 -19.60 -25.13 3.60
C ASN A 336 -20.47 -23.97 3.08
N GLN A 337 -20.30 -22.75 3.59
CA GLN A 337 -21.02 -21.56 3.09
C GLN A 337 -20.70 -21.31 1.60
N PHE A 338 -19.43 -21.46 1.21
CA PHE A 338 -18.98 -21.32 -0.18
C PHE A 338 -19.14 -22.60 -1.03
N ALA A 339 -19.90 -23.60 -0.59
CA ALA A 339 -20.00 -24.89 -1.28
C ALA A 339 -21.09 -24.94 -2.35
N GLN A 340 -22.16 -24.14 -2.25
CA GLN A 340 -23.32 -24.22 -3.14
C GLN A 340 -24.04 -22.87 -3.29
N HIS A 341 -24.50 -22.55 -4.51
CA HIS A 341 -25.44 -21.46 -4.76
C HIS A 341 -26.39 -21.82 -5.91
N GLY A 342 -27.70 -21.66 -5.69
CA GLY A 342 -28.74 -21.98 -6.67
C GLY A 342 -28.60 -23.39 -7.28
N ASN A 343 -28.53 -23.46 -8.61
CA ASN A 343 -28.33 -24.71 -9.35
C ASN A 343 -26.86 -25.19 -9.43
N CYS A 344 -25.93 -24.48 -8.78
CA CYS A 344 -24.49 -24.72 -8.86
C CYS A 344 -23.88 -25.10 -7.51
N LYS A 345 -22.78 -25.86 -7.56
CA LYS A 345 -21.93 -26.20 -6.42
C LYS A 345 -20.46 -26.08 -6.79
N ARG A 346 -19.61 -25.87 -5.78
CA ARG A 346 -18.16 -25.92 -5.92
C ARG A 346 -17.71 -27.33 -6.33
N LEU A 347 -16.67 -27.37 -7.14
CA LEU A 347 -15.86 -28.52 -7.51
C LEU A 347 -14.47 -28.30 -6.90
N GLU A 348 -14.01 -29.23 -6.06
CA GLU A 348 -12.75 -29.09 -5.34
C GLU A 348 -11.53 -29.26 -6.27
N THR A 349 -10.37 -28.78 -5.83
CA THR A 349 -9.10 -28.95 -6.54
C THR A 349 -8.84 -30.42 -6.89
N LYS A 350 -8.46 -30.71 -8.13
CA LYS A 350 -8.24 -32.07 -8.68
C LYS A 350 -9.49 -32.98 -8.67
N GLN A 351 -10.66 -32.52 -8.23
CA GLN A 351 -11.92 -33.26 -8.35
C GLN A 351 -12.45 -33.15 -9.79
N LYS A 352 -12.84 -34.29 -10.38
CA LYS A 352 -13.42 -34.34 -11.73
C LYS A 352 -14.93 -34.08 -11.75
N ASN A 353 -15.37 -33.27 -12.70
CA ASN A 353 -16.77 -33.24 -13.13
C ASN A 353 -17.08 -34.47 -14.02
N ARG A 354 -18.36 -34.66 -14.38
CA ARG A 354 -18.80 -35.77 -15.24
C ARG A 354 -18.13 -35.77 -16.61
N GLN A 355 -17.69 -34.62 -17.09
CA GLN A 355 -17.00 -34.39 -18.36
C GLN A 355 -15.49 -34.71 -18.29
N GLU A 356 -14.98 -35.21 -17.16
CA GLU A 356 -13.56 -35.46 -16.82
C GLU A 356 -12.69 -34.21 -16.58
N TYR A 357 -13.25 -33.01 -16.65
CA TYR A 357 -12.51 -31.77 -16.38
C TYR A 357 -12.37 -31.54 -14.87
N PHE A 358 -11.22 -31.00 -14.48
CA PHE A 358 -10.85 -30.63 -13.12
C PHE A 358 -9.90 -29.43 -13.17
N CYS A 359 -9.82 -28.66 -12.10
CA CYS A 359 -8.78 -27.66 -11.92
C CYS A 359 -7.55 -28.32 -11.30
N ALA A 360 -6.38 -28.19 -11.93
CA ALA A 360 -5.12 -28.72 -11.40
C ALA A 360 -4.73 -28.03 -10.09
N GLU A 361 -5.00 -26.73 -10.02
CA GLU A 361 -4.87 -25.84 -8.86
C GLU A 361 -6.10 -24.94 -8.76
N GLY A 362 -6.45 -24.48 -7.56
CA GLY A 362 -7.68 -23.73 -7.32
C GLY A 362 -8.96 -24.58 -7.43
N PHE A 363 -10.10 -23.91 -7.58
CA PHE A 363 -11.45 -24.47 -7.52
C PHE A 363 -12.25 -24.11 -8.78
N SER A 364 -13.36 -24.79 -9.03
CA SER A 364 -14.35 -24.41 -10.06
C SER A 364 -15.76 -24.56 -9.48
N PHE A 365 -16.79 -24.22 -10.26
CA PHE A 365 -18.15 -24.68 -10.00
C PHE A 365 -18.69 -25.56 -11.14
N VAL A 366 -19.74 -26.30 -10.82
CA VAL A 366 -20.48 -27.23 -11.67
C VAL A 366 -21.96 -27.16 -11.28
N THR A 367 -22.85 -27.71 -12.10
CA THR A 367 -24.24 -27.94 -11.66
C THR A 367 -24.30 -28.86 -10.44
N LEU A 368 -25.41 -28.83 -9.67
CA LEU A 368 -25.62 -29.77 -8.55
C LEU A 368 -25.41 -31.25 -8.95
N GLN A 369 -25.73 -31.59 -10.20
CA GLN A 369 -25.58 -32.92 -10.78
C GLN A 369 -24.12 -33.31 -11.14
N ASN A 370 -23.13 -32.43 -10.91
CA ASN A 370 -21.73 -32.58 -11.30
C ASN A 370 -21.47 -32.52 -12.82
N ASP A 371 -22.36 -31.87 -13.58
CA ASP A 371 -22.15 -31.55 -15.00
C ASP A 371 -21.59 -30.11 -15.16
N MET A 372 -20.71 -29.91 -16.13
CA MET A 372 -20.11 -28.62 -16.48
C MET A 372 -21.15 -27.52 -16.72
N VAL A 373 -20.80 -26.30 -16.31
CA VAL A 373 -21.53 -25.08 -16.64
C VAL A 373 -20.79 -24.36 -17.78
N GLY A 374 -21.50 -24.00 -18.85
CA GLY A 374 -20.89 -23.40 -20.04
C GLY A 374 -20.11 -24.39 -20.92
N LYS A 375 -19.11 -23.90 -21.66
CA LYS A 375 -18.27 -24.70 -22.59
C LYS A 375 -16.90 -25.10 -22.02
N THR A 376 -16.46 -24.44 -20.96
CA THR A 376 -15.10 -24.54 -20.40
C THR A 376 -15.14 -24.39 -18.89
N THR A 377 -14.40 -25.24 -18.17
CA THR A 377 -14.19 -25.12 -16.73
C THR A 377 -13.28 -23.92 -16.43
N GLN A 378 -13.84 -22.85 -15.85
CA GLN A 378 -13.05 -21.75 -15.31
C GLN A 378 -12.53 -22.11 -13.91
N CYS A 379 -11.25 -21.88 -13.67
CA CYS A 379 -10.60 -22.13 -12.38
C CYS A 379 -10.36 -20.81 -11.63
N PHE A 380 -10.55 -20.84 -10.31
CA PHE A 380 -10.45 -19.69 -9.41
C PHE A 380 -9.50 -20.01 -8.24
N SER A 381 -8.74 -19.03 -7.77
CA SER A 381 -7.74 -19.21 -6.70
C SER A 381 -8.35 -19.55 -5.33
N SER A 382 -9.63 -19.24 -5.09
CA SER A 382 -10.27 -19.44 -3.78
C SER A 382 -11.72 -19.91 -3.84
N GLN A 383 -12.17 -20.49 -2.73
CA GLN A 383 -13.57 -20.88 -2.52
C GLN A 383 -14.51 -19.66 -2.58
N GLU A 384 -14.08 -18.53 -2.03
CA GLU A 384 -14.81 -17.25 -2.05
C GLU A 384 -14.96 -16.70 -3.47
N SER A 385 -13.87 -16.62 -4.25
CA SER A 385 -13.94 -16.16 -5.65
C SER A 385 -14.79 -17.09 -6.52
N THR A 386 -14.75 -18.40 -6.28
CA THR A 386 -15.65 -19.37 -6.91
C THR A 386 -17.12 -19.13 -6.55
N TYR A 387 -17.39 -18.77 -5.29
CA TYR A 387 -18.75 -18.48 -4.83
C TYR A 387 -19.29 -17.18 -5.45
N HIS A 388 -18.51 -16.11 -5.52
CA HIS A 388 -18.89 -14.90 -6.27
C HIS A 388 -19.13 -15.20 -7.75
N ALA A 389 -18.31 -16.04 -8.38
CA ALA A 389 -18.57 -16.47 -9.75
C ALA A 389 -19.88 -17.27 -9.89
N MET A 390 -20.27 -18.08 -8.89
CA MET A 390 -21.59 -18.71 -8.86
C MET A 390 -22.74 -17.70 -8.66
N LEU A 391 -22.55 -16.66 -7.83
CA LEU A 391 -23.55 -15.60 -7.61
C LEU A 391 -23.89 -14.86 -8.91
N GLU A 392 -22.89 -14.55 -9.75
CA GLU A 392 -23.12 -13.82 -11.00
C GLU A 392 -23.54 -14.73 -12.18
N HIS A 393 -23.21 -16.03 -12.15
CA HIS A 393 -23.34 -16.87 -13.35
C HIS A 393 -24.81 -17.27 -13.65
N PRO A 394 -25.37 -16.95 -14.85
CA PRO A 394 -26.79 -17.13 -15.15
C PRO A 394 -27.37 -18.53 -14.88
N VAL A 395 -26.65 -19.60 -15.26
CA VAL A 395 -27.10 -20.99 -15.04
C VAL A 395 -27.31 -21.33 -13.56
N CYS A 396 -26.57 -20.69 -12.65
CA CYS A 396 -26.70 -20.90 -11.21
C CYS A 396 -27.99 -20.26 -10.68
N ASN A 397 -28.35 -19.07 -11.21
CA ASN A 397 -29.54 -18.31 -10.82
C ASN A 397 -30.82 -18.66 -11.60
N MET A 398 -30.76 -19.50 -12.64
CA MET A 398 -31.93 -19.94 -13.41
C MET A 398 -33.05 -20.53 -12.52
N ASP A 399 -34.29 -20.22 -12.85
CA ASP A 399 -35.44 -20.87 -12.24
C ASP A 399 -35.54 -22.37 -12.62
N ARG A 400 -36.45 -23.09 -11.96
CA ARG A 400 -36.66 -24.54 -12.13
C ARG A 400 -37.06 -24.96 -13.56
N TYR A 401 -37.71 -24.08 -14.34
CA TYR A 401 -38.09 -24.29 -15.73
C TYR A 401 -36.95 -23.93 -16.69
N ALA A 402 -36.34 -22.76 -16.56
CA ALA A 402 -35.17 -22.37 -17.36
C ALA A 402 -34.01 -23.37 -17.22
N PHE A 403 -33.70 -23.80 -15.99
CA PHE A 403 -32.67 -24.82 -15.75
C PHE A 403 -33.05 -26.21 -16.30
N ARG A 404 -34.35 -26.51 -16.44
CA ARG A 404 -34.82 -27.73 -17.13
C ARG A 404 -34.54 -27.63 -18.64
N LEU A 405 -34.89 -26.51 -19.27
CA LEU A 405 -34.60 -26.27 -20.70
C LEU A 405 -33.10 -26.33 -20.99
N TYR A 406 -32.27 -25.67 -20.17
CA TYR A 406 -30.80 -25.75 -20.26
C TYR A 406 -30.31 -27.21 -20.30
N LYS A 407 -30.78 -28.06 -19.37
CA LYS A 407 -30.43 -29.49 -19.33
C LYS A 407 -30.91 -30.30 -20.54
N HIS A 408 -32.02 -29.93 -21.18
CA HIS A 408 -32.45 -30.54 -22.44
C HIS A 408 -31.57 -30.10 -23.62
N GLN A 409 -31.16 -28.84 -23.66
CA GLN A 409 -30.26 -28.30 -24.69
C GLN A 409 -28.85 -28.91 -24.59
N THR A 410 -28.25 -28.97 -23.39
CA THR A 410 -26.93 -29.59 -23.19
C THR A 410 -26.95 -31.08 -23.54
N LYS A 411 -27.98 -31.84 -23.09
CA LYS A 411 -28.14 -33.25 -23.47
C LYS A 411 -28.25 -33.45 -25.00
N ARG A 412 -28.95 -32.55 -25.72
CA ARG A 412 -29.00 -32.57 -27.20
C ARG A 412 -27.63 -32.26 -27.83
N SER A 413 -26.87 -31.33 -27.25
CA SER A 413 -25.50 -31.02 -27.69
C SER A 413 -24.56 -32.22 -27.51
N ASP A 414 -24.59 -32.88 -26.35
CA ASP A 414 -23.80 -34.08 -26.08
C ASP A 414 -24.07 -35.18 -27.12
N THR A 415 -25.34 -35.41 -27.47
CA THR A 415 -25.71 -36.43 -28.47
C THR A 415 -25.20 -36.10 -29.86
N LYS A 416 -25.08 -34.81 -30.23
CA LYS A 416 -24.39 -34.41 -31.48
C LYS A 416 -22.88 -34.70 -31.40
N GLN A 417 -22.25 -34.40 -30.27
CA GLN A 417 -20.81 -34.63 -30.06
C GLN A 417 -20.39 -36.11 -30.02
N MET A 418 -21.35 -37.04 -29.86
CA MET A 418 -21.10 -38.48 -29.93
C MET A 418 -20.86 -39.02 -31.35
N LYS A 419 -20.81 -38.17 -32.39
CA LYS A 419 -20.59 -38.59 -33.79
C LYS A 419 -19.76 -37.56 -34.58
N THR A 420 -18.81 -38.03 -35.40
CA THR A 420 -18.12 -37.23 -36.43
C THR A 420 -18.54 -37.67 -37.84
N ARG A 421 -17.91 -37.13 -38.89
CA ARG A 421 -18.11 -37.60 -40.29
C ARG A 421 -17.73 -39.08 -40.47
N PHE A 422 -16.80 -39.59 -39.66
CA PHE A 422 -16.18 -40.92 -39.86
C PHE A 422 -16.34 -41.88 -38.67
N CYS A 423 -16.60 -41.38 -37.46
CA CYS A 423 -16.67 -42.18 -36.24
C CYS A 423 -17.93 -41.91 -35.41
N GLN A 424 -18.25 -42.85 -34.52
CA GLN A 424 -19.33 -42.69 -33.55
C GLN A 424 -19.00 -43.34 -32.20
N VAL A 425 -19.35 -42.66 -31.11
CA VAL A 425 -19.36 -43.22 -29.76
C VAL A 425 -20.61 -44.09 -29.59
N VAL A 426 -20.40 -45.37 -29.27
CA VAL A 426 -21.46 -46.35 -29.01
C VAL A 426 -21.34 -46.95 -27.61
N THR A 427 -22.41 -47.57 -27.12
CA THR A 427 -22.40 -48.27 -25.83
C THR A 427 -22.02 -49.74 -25.98
N LYS A 428 -21.59 -50.37 -24.88
CA LYS A 428 -21.21 -51.80 -24.81
C LYS A 428 -22.28 -52.77 -25.36
N LYS A 429 -23.57 -52.39 -25.42
CA LYS A 429 -24.66 -53.21 -25.98
C LYS A 429 -24.71 -53.18 -27.52
N TYR A 430 -23.57 -53.13 -28.22
CA TYR A 430 -23.53 -53.08 -29.69
C TYR A 430 -22.88 -54.34 -30.28
N LYS A 431 -23.70 -55.17 -30.95
CA LYS A 431 -23.35 -56.39 -31.69
C LYS A 431 -22.48 -57.43 -30.95
N GLN A 432 -21.16 -57.22 -30.88
CA GLN A 432 -20.15 -58.19 -30.44
C GLN A 432 -19.06 -57.57 -29.54
N ILE A 433 -19.26 -56.35 -29.03
CA ILE A 433 -18.18 -55.57 -28.37
C ILE A 433 -18.02 -55.92 -26.89
N ASN A 434 -17.07 -56.80 -26.60
CA ASN A 434 -16.72 -57.26 -25.25
C ASN A 434 -15.79 -56.28 -24.49
N CYS A 435 -16.27 -55.06 -24.20
CA CYS A 435 -15.59 -54.19 -23.23
C CYS A 435 -15.54 -54.84 -21.81
N PRO A 436 -14.57 -54.51 -20.94
CA PRO A 436 -14.53 -55.03 -19.57
C PRO A 436 -15.73 -54.59 -18.70
N VAL A 437 -15.79 -55.05 -17.45
CA VAL A 437 -16.73 -54.52 -16.44
C VAL A 437 -16.32 -53.09 -16.05
N GLY A 438 -17.28 -52.21 -15.80
CA GLY A 438 -17.05 -50.78 -15.54
C GLY A 438 -16.92 -49.90 -16.79
N TYR A 439 -16.50 -50.46 -17.93
CA TYR A 439 -16.35 -49.73 -19.20
C TYR A 439 -17.62 -49.86 -20.05
N LYS A 440 -18.28 -48.73 -20.34
CA LYS A 440 -19.64 -48.67 -20.90
C LYS A 440 -19.70 -48.14 -22.35
N TYR A 441 -18.63 -47.52 -22.83
CA TYR A 441 -18.58 -46.84 -24.13
C TYR A 441 -17.36 -47.28 -24.94
N THR A 442 -17.44 -47.16 -26.26
CA THR A 442 -16.31 -47.29 -27.19
C THR A 442 -16.53 -46.38 -28.41
N VAL A 443 -15.53 -46.30 -29.30
CA VAL A 443 -15.59 -45.57 -30.56
C VAL A 443 -15.51 -46.59 -31.70
N ILE A 444 -16.45 -46.53 -32.63
CA ILE A 444 -16.43 -47.32 -33.88
C ILE A 444 -16.23 -46.41 -35.09
N LYS A 445 -15.74 -46.96 -36.20
CA LYS A 445 -15.84 -46.32 -37.51
C LYS A 445 -17.28 -46.42 -38.00
N LEU A 446 -17.70 -45.50 -38.85
CA LEU A 446 -19.01 -45.56 -39.51
C LEU A 446 -19.00 -46.50 -40.73
N ILE A 447 -17.81 -46.84 -41.23
CA ILE A 447 -17.58 -47.78 -42.33
C ILE A 447 -17.48 -49.22 -41.76
N ASP A 448 -16.49 -49.49 -40.89
CA ASP A 448 -16.46 -50.71 -40.07
C ASP A 448 -17.14 -50.47 -38.71
N LYS A 449 -18.36 -50.98 -38.57
CA LYS A 449 -19.18 -50.91 -37.36
C LYS A 449 -19.01 -52.14 -36.44
N ASN A 450 -18.22 -53.13 -36.85
CA ASN A 450 -18.13 -54.41 -36.15
C ASN A 450 -16.95 -54.46 -35.17
N ARG A 451 -15.91 -53.63 -35.36
CA ARG A 451 -14.76 -53.53 -34.45
C ARG A 451 -14.59 -52.14 -33.82
N PRO A 452 -14.32 -52.04 -32.51
CA PRO A 452 -13.96 -50.78 -31.86
C PRO A 452 -12.54 -50.33 -32.25
N ILE A 453 -12.35 -49.03 -32.42
CA ILE A 453 -11.06 -48.46 -32.83
C ILE A 453 -10.00 -48.72 -31.74
N ASN A 454 -8.89 -49.34 -32.16
CA ASN A 454 -7.76 -49.73 -31.31
C ASN A 454 -8.16 -50.59 -30.08
N SER A 455 -9.28 -51.31 -30.14
CA SER A 455 -9.84 -52.12 -29.03
C SER A 455 -10.09 -51.36 -27.73
N LYS A 456 -10.18 -50.01 -27.76
CA LYS A 456 -10.31 -49.19 -26.55
C LYS A 456 -11.75 -49.05 -26.08
N CYS A 457 -11.94 -49.19 -24.78
CA CYS A 457 -13.21 -48.97 -24.09
C CYS A 457 -13.06 -47.91 -23.00
N PHE A 458 -14.16 -47.22 -22.68
CA PHE A 458 -14.18 -46.02 -21.83
C PHE A 458 -15.29 -46.13 -20.78
N SER A 459 -15.04 -45.62 -19.57
CA SER A 459 -16.02 -45.69 -18.47
C SER A 459 -17.07 -44.58 -18.54
N SER A 460 -16.71 -43.40 -19.07
CA SER A 460 -17.63 -42.29 -19.33
C SER A 460 -17.79 -42.00 -20.83
N LYS A 461 -18.94 -41.43 -21.23
CA LYS A 461 -19.18 -41.04 -22.63
C LYS A 461 -18.19 -39.96 -23.10
N TYR A 462 -17.77 -39.08 -22.19
CA TYR A 462 -16.88 -37.96 -22.50
C TYR A 462 -15.43 -38.41 -22.70
N GLN A 463 -14.97 -39.44 -21.97
CA GLN A 463 -13.71 -40.12 -22.33
C GLN A 463 -13.73 -40.65 -23.77
N ALA A 464 -14.83 -41.29 -24.20
CA ALA A 464 -14.96 -41.79 -25.56
C ALA A 464 -15.05 -40.67 -26.61
N ILE A 465 -15.78 -39.58 -26.34
CA ILE A 465 -15.82 -38.38 -27.20
C ILE A 465 -14.42 -37.76 -27.32
N ASN A 466 -13.70 -37.58 -26.19
CA ASN A 466 -12.37 -37.00 -26.17
C ASN A 466 -11.32 -37.90 -26.84
N ALA A 467 -11.48 -39.23 -26.78
CA ALA A 467 -10.64 -40.17 -27.51
C ALA A 467 -10.95 -40.17 -29.02
N MET A 468 -12.24 -40.14 -29.40
CA MET A 468 -12.68 -40.00 -30.80
C MET A 468 -12.12 -38.72 -31.42
N ASN A 469 -12.27 -37.58 -30.75
CA ASN A 469 -11.79 -36.27 -31.22
C ASN A 469 -10.24 -36.14 -31.22
N LYS A 470 -9.52 -37.09 -30.62
CA LYS A 470 -8.05 -37.19 -30.68
C LYS A 470 -7.55 -38.32 -31.60
N THR A 471 -8.46 -39.12 -32.16
CA THR A 471 -8.12 -40.21 -33.09
C THR A 471 -8.11 -39.66 -34.51
N GLN A 472 -6.94 -39.71 -35.16
CA GLN A 472 -6.70 -39.14 -36.49
C GLN A 472 -7.74 -39.62 -37.52
N GLU A 473 -8.09 -40.92 -37.49
CA GLU A 473 -9.10 -41.55 -38.36
C GLU A 473 -10.52 -41.00 -38.20
N CYS A 474 -10.79 -40.27 -37.11
CA CYS A 474 -12.11 -39.70 -36.80
C CYS A 474 -12.20 -38.20 -37.10
N THR A 475 -11.07 -37.54 -37.34
CA THR A 475 -10.94 -36.09 -37.53
C THR A 475 -10.32 -35.68 -38.87
N LEU A 476 -9.59 -36.57 -39.54
CA LEU A 476 -9.07 -36.34 -40.89
C LEU A 476 -10.20 -36.13 -41.90
N ASN A 477 -10.25 -34.95 -42.52
CA ASN A 477 -10.57 -34.89 -43.94
C ASN A 477 -9.40 -35.56 -44.67
N ASN A 478 -9.52 -36.85 -45.01
CA ASN A 478 -8.58 -37.45 -45.95
C ASN A 478 -8.72 -36.75 -47.30
N LEU A 479 -7.61 -36.16 -47.74
CA LEU A 479 -7.37 -35.82 -49.13
C LEU A 479 -7.20 -37.13 -49.91
N LEU A 480 -8.23 -37.50 -50.67
CA LEU A 480 -8.23 -38.39 -51.83
C LEU A 480 -9.27 -37.82 -52.81
#